data_AF-A0A7S2H717-F1
#
_entry.id   AF-A0A7S2H717-F1
#
_cell.length_a   1.000
_cell.length_b   1.000
_cell.length_c   1.000
_cell.angle_alpha   90.00
_cell.angle_beta   90.00
_cell.angle_gamma   90.00
#
_symmetry.space_group_name_H-M   'P 1'
#
loop_
_entity.id
_entity.type
_entity.pdbx_description
1 polymer ?
#
loop_
_entity_poly.entity_id
_entity_poly.type
_entity_poly.pdbx_seq_one_letter_code
_entity_poly.pdbx_strand_id
1 'polypeptide(L)'
;DKQRHRSHAVEVPQLEAPYKSPLRPSRETLATVPLADVRLLRGSMFERSFATNLAFLKSVDTDALLLTWRLAAGMAWPKGNFRLMGWEHTGSELRGHFLGHWLSATAMSYATTGDQSLASALAAVLHALEECAAAHKSGYLSAFPTSFLDRLEEITPVWAPYYTLHKLLAGLLHVARLDPKLPADQQDRHRMAASTSASSTPAFTAASAAAASALRLAVGL
;
A
#
# COMPACT_ATOMS: atom_id res chain seq x y z
N ASP A 1 26.13 7.39 -24.67
CA ASP A 1 27.08 8.25 -23.94
C ASP A 1 26.35 8.87 -22.74
N LYS A 2 26.30 8.16 -21.61
CA LYS A 2 27.07 8.44 -20.36
C LYS A 2 26.83 9.80 -19.67
N GLN A 3 25.60 10.31 -19.62
CA GLN A 3 25.24 11.30 -18.60
C GLN A 3 23.99 10.87 -17.83
N ARG A 4 24.18 9.89 -16.92
CA ARG A 4 23.32 9.78 -15.74
C ARG A 4 23.51 11.06 -14.95
N HIS A 5 22.43 11.80 -14.71
CA HIS A 5 22.42 12.87 -13.74
C HIS A 5 22.95 12.32 -12.41
N ARG A 6 24.15 12.75 -12.01
CA ARG A 6 24.66 12.50 -10.67
C ARG A 6 23.68 13.16 -9.73
N SER A 7 22.91 12.35 -9.00
CA SER A 7 22.32 12.80 -7.74
C SER A 7 23.45 13.48 -7.00
N HIS A 8 23.31 14.78 -6.76
CA HIS A 8 24.27 15.48 -5.91
C HIS A 8 24.23 14.71 -4.60
N ALA A 9 25.37 14.18 -4.18
CA ALA A 9 25.52 13.65 -2.84
C ALA A 9 25.25 14.84 -1.91
N VAL A 10 24.02 14.96 -1.43
CA VAL A 10 23.68 15.91 -0.39
C VAL A 10 24.30 15.31 0.87
N GLU A 11 25.53 15.71 1.15
CA GLU A 11 26.10 15.54 2.48
C GLU A 11 25.20 16.33 3.42
N VAL A 12 24.35 15.60 4.15
CA VAL A 12 23.61 16.17 5.27
C VAL A 12 24.69 16.60 6.27
N PRO A 13 24.85 17.90 6.54
CA PRO A 13 25.83 18.34 7.52
C PRO A 13 25.48 17.66 8.84
N GLN A 14 26.43 16.92 9.42
CA GLN A 14 26.32 16.54 10.81
C GLN A 14 26.34 17.83 11.61
N LEU A 15 25.15 18.32 11.97
CA LEU A 15 24.99 19.37 12.97
C LEU A 15 25.35 18.75 14.34
N GLU A 16 26.65 18.50 14.54
CA GLU A 16 27.20 18.30 15.86
C GLU A 16 26.96 19.60 16.61
N ALA A 17 26.01 19.59 17.55
CA ALA A 17 25.82 20.72 18.43
C ALA A 17 27.18 21.05 19.08
N PRO A 18 27.67 22.30 19.03
CA PRO A 18 29.04 22.66 19.39
C PRO A 18 29.38 22.48 20.89
N TYR A 19 28.45 21.89 21.66
CA TYR A 19 28.61 21.62 23.08
C TYR A 19 27.94 20.29 23.43
N LYS A 20 28.69 19.41 24.12
CA LYS A 20 28.12 18.25 24.80
C LYS A 20 27.27 18.76 25.97
N SER A 21 25.98 18.99 25.72
CA SER A 21 25.05 19.31 26.79
C SER A 21 24.83 18.08 27.68
N PRO A 22 25.19 18.11 28.98
CA PRO A 22 24.80 17.06 29.92
C PRO A 22 23.28 17.04 30.18
N LEU A 23 22.56 18.05 29.66
CA LEU A 23 21.11 18.19 29.72
C LEU A 23 20.41 17.67 28.46
N ARG A 24 21.07 16.86 27.61
CA ARG A 24 20.33 16.20 26.53
C ARG A 24 19.30 15.30 27.21
N PRO A 25 17.99 15.61 27.15
CA PRO A 25 16.99 14.75 27.77
C PRO A 25 17.15 13.37 27.16
N SER A 26 17.01 12.32 27.98
CA SER A 26 16.89 10.96 27.45
C SER A 26 15.87 11.03 26.32
N ARG A 27 16.28 10.61 25.11
CA ARG A 27 15.40 10.64 23.95
C ARG A 27 14.35 9.55 24.16
N GLU A 28 13.33 9.86 24.95
CA GLU A 28 12.19 8.99 25.16
C GLU A 28 11.58 8.74 23.79
N THR A 29 11.74 7.50 23.33
CA THR A 29 11.28 7.10 22.02
C THR A 29 9.93 6.44 22.24
N LEU A 30 8.86 7.21 22.01
CA LEU A 30 7.50 6.68 22.01
C LEU A 30 7.37 5.67 20.87
N ALA A 31 6.81 4.51 21.19
CA ALA A 31 6.47 3.49 20.20
C ALA A 31 4.97 3.56 19.88
N THR A 32 4.61 3.27 18.64
CA THR A 32 3.21 3.06 18.26
C THR A 32 2.68 1.78 18.89
N VAL A 33 1.41 1.80 19.32
CA VAL A 33 0.70 0.60 19.76
C VAL A 33 0.13 -0.09 18.51
N PRO A 34 0.38 -1.40 18.30
CA PRO A 34 -0.18 -2.10 17.15
C PRO A 34 -1.71 -2.16 17.22
N LEU A 35 -2.35 -2.15 16.06
CA LEU A 35 -3.82 -2.19 15.95
C LEU A 35 -4.43 -3.44 16.60
N ALA A 36 -3.74 -4.58 16.53
CA ALA A 36 -4.17 -5.84 17.14
C ALA A 36 -4.24 -5.76 18.69
N ASP A 37 -3.50 -4.84 19.31
CA ASP A 37 -3.45 -4.66 20.77
C ASP A 37 -4.47 -3.61 21.25
N VAL A 38 -5.23 -2.98 20.34
CA VAL A 38 -6.23 -1.95 20.65
C VAL A 38 -7.62 -2.45 20.29
N ARG A 39 -8.48 -2.61 21.30
CA ARG A 39 -9.89 -2.98 21.11
C ARG A 39 -10.81 -1.80 21.38
N LEU A 40 -11.60 -1.44 20.37
CA LEU A 40 -12.66 -0.45 20.53
C LEU A 40 -13.75 -0.97 21.47
N LEU A 41 -14.25 -0.10 22.35
CA LEU A 41 -15.28 -0.47 23.31
C LEU A 41 -16.62 -0.66 22.62
N ARG A 42 -17.34 -1.71 23.03
CA ARG A 42 -18.68 -2.03 22.53
C ARG A 42 -19.66 -0.90 22.80
N GLY A 43 -20.45 -0.54 21.79
CA GLY A 43 -21.42 0.55 21.85
C GLY A 43 -20.81 1.96 21.74
N SER A 44 -19.50 2.08 21.57
CA SER A 44 -18.86 3.39 21.34
C SER A 44 -19.13 3.92 19.94
N MET A 45 -18.99 5.25 19.76
CA MET A 45 -19.10 5.85 18.42
C MET A 45 -17.98 5.35 17.49
N PHE A 46 -16.79 5.09 18.03
CA PHE A 46 -15.65 4.59 17.26
C PHE A 46 -15.88 3.18 16.73
N GLU A 47 -16.45 2.29 17.54
CA GLU A 47 -16.82 0.94 17.08
C GLU A 47 -17.86 1.02 15.94
N ARG A 48 -18.88 1.86 16.07
CA ARG A 48 -19.88 2.07 15.00
C ARG A 48 -19.24 2.60 13.72
N SER A 49 -18.39 3.62 13.81
CA SER A 49 -17.68 4.17 12.66
C SER A 49 -16.78 3.12 11.99
N PHE A 50 -16.07 2.32 12.78
CA PHE A 50 -15.27 1.22 12.27
C PHE A 50 -16.12 0.16 11.56
N ALA A 51 -17.25 -0.24 12.15
CA ALA A 51 -18.17 -1.20 11.55
C ALA A 51 -18.74 -0.70 10.21
N THR A 52 -19.11 0.57 10.11
CA THR A 52 -19.55 1.19 8.86
C THR A 52 -18.44 1.15 7.80
N ASN A 53 -17.22 1.53 8.18
CA ASN A 53 -16.07 1.49 7.26
C ASN A 53 -15.76 0.05 6.80
N LEU A 54 -15.79 -0.92 7.71
CA LEU A 54 -15.59 -2.32 7.41
C LEU A 54 -16.65 -2.85 6.43
N ALA A 55 -17.93 -2.51 6.65
CA ALA A 55 -19.01 -2.87 5.75
C ALA A 55 -18.80 -2.29 4.34
N PHE A 56 -18.37 -1.04 4.24
CA PHE A 56 -18.01 -0.41 2.96
C PHE A 56 -16.85 -1.12 2.27
N LEU A 57 -15.74 -1.40 2.98
CA LEU A 57 -14.58 -2.09 2.38
C LEU A 57 -14.96 -3.46 1.81
N LYS A 58 -15.86 -4.18 2.48
CA LYS A 58 -16.38 -5.49 2.05
C LYS A 58 -17.39 -5.40 0.90
N SER A 59 -18.01 -4.23 0.67
CA SER A 59 -18.94 -4.04 -0.44
C SER A 59 -18.26 -3.58 -1.72
N VAL A 60 -16.97 -3.24 -1.68
CA VAL A 60 -16.22 -2.84 -2.88
C VAL A 60 -15.99 -4.06 -3.78
N ASP A 61 -16.42 -3.94 -5.03
CA ASP A 61 -16.14 -4.93 -6.07
C ASP A 61 -14.66 -4.86 -6.49
N THR A 62 -13.90 -5.90 -6.13
CA THR A 62 -12.47 -6.01 -6.43
C THR A 62 -12.17 -6.13 -7.92
N ASP A 63 -13.08 -6.67 -8.74
CA ASP A 63 -12.88 -6.72 -10.19
C ASP A 63 -13.01 -5.33 -10.81
N ALA A 64 -13.98 -4.54 -10.33
CA ALA A 64 -14.14 -3.14 -10.74
C ALA A 64 -12.93 -2.27 -10.33
N LEU A 65 -12.29 -2.56 -9.18
CA LEU A 65 -11.03 -1.92 -8.76
C LEU A 65 -9.88 -2.19 -9.75
N LEU A 66 -9.85 -3.38 -10.37
CA LEU A 66 -8.77 -3.85 -11.24
C LEU A 66 -8.94 -3.46 -12.72
N LEU A 67 -10.08 -2.89 -13.10
CA LEU A 67 -10.39 -2.53 -14.49
C LEU A 67 -9.28 -1.70 -15.14
N THR A 68 -8.90 -0.58 -14.52
CA THR A 68 -7.92 0.37 -15.11
C THR A 68 -6.49 -0.19 -15.13
N TRP A 69 -6.16 -1.09 -14.19
CA TRP A 69 -4.89 -1.79 -14.12
C TRP A 69 -4.74 -2.82 -15.23
N ARG A 70 -5.79 -3.64 -15.46
CA ARG A 70 -5.83 -4.61 -16.55
C ARG A 70 -5.76 -3.91 -17.90
N LEU A 71 -6.52 -2.83 -18.09
CA LEU A 71 -6.46 -2.04 -19.33
C LEU A 71 -5.08 -1.41 -19.57
N ALA A 72 -4.43 -0.86 -18.52
CA ALA A 72 -3.08 -0.32 -18.63
C ALA A 72 -2.04 -1.39 -18.98
N ALA A 73 -2.23 -2.63 -18.51
CA ALA A 73 -1.41 -3.78 -18.86
C ALA A 73 -1.73 -4.40 -20.24
N GLY A 74 -2.65 -3.80 -21.02
CA GLY A 74 -3.08 -4.34 -22.31
C GLY A 74 -3.90 -5.64 -22.19
N MET A 75 -4.38 -5.96 -20.99
CA MET A 75 -5.18 -7.15 -20.74
C MET A 75 -6.65 -6.88 -21.03
N ALA A 76 -7.35 -7.92 -21.50
CA ALA A 76 -8.81 -7.89 -21.51
C ALA A 76 -9.32 -7.81 -20.08
N TRP A 77 -10.30 -6.93 -19.85
CA TRP A 77 -11.10 -6.97 -18.63
C TRP A 77 -12.36 -7.78 -18.94
N PRO A 78 -12.63 -8.90 -18.24
CA PRO A 78 -13.90 -9.60 -18.38
C PRO A 78 -14.99 -8.58 -18.09
N LYS A 79 -16.00 -8.45 -18.96
CA LYS A 79 -17.08 -7.48 -18.73
C LYS A 79 -17.76 -7.77 -17.39
N GLY A 80 -17.32 -7.10 -16.34
CA GLY A 80 -18.03 -7.01 -15.08
C GLY A 80 -19.26 -6.12 -15.24
N ASN A 81 -20.29 -6.38 -14.42
CA ASN A 81 -21.53 -5.62 -14.43
C ASN A 81 -21.37 -4.22 -13.81
N PHE A 82 -20.30 -4.00 -13.04
CA PHE A 82 -20.07 -2.76 -12.31
C PHE A 82 -18.72 -2.14 -12.67
N ARG A 83 -18.70 -0.80 -12.77
CA ARG A 83 -17.48 -0.02 -13.04
C ARG A 83 -17.42 1.15 -12.08
N LEU A 84 -16.24 1.39 -11.54
CA LEU A 84 -16.01 2.58 -10.74
C LEU A 84 -16.06 3.83 -11.64
N MET A 85 -16.79 4.83 -11.15
CA MET A 85 -16.96 6.13 -11.81
C MET A 85 -16.12 7.20 -11.11
N GLY A 86 -16.39 8.47 -11.40
CA GLY A 86 -15.66 9.59 -10.79
C GLY A 86 -14.18 9.55 -11.19
N TRP A 87 -13.29 9.68 -10.21
CA TRP A 87 -11.86 9.72 -10.45
C TRP A 87 -11.23 8.37 -10.80
N GLU A 88 -11.98 7.28 -10.64
CA GLU A 88 -11.57 5.92 -11.08
C GLU A 88 -12.08 5.58 -12.48
N HIS A 89 -12.85 6.47 -13.12
CA HIS A 89 -13.29 6.28 -14.50
C HIS A 89 -12.08 6.10 -15.43
N THR A 90 -12.22 5.25 -16.47
CA THR A 90 -11.12 4.92 -17.40
C THR A 90 -10.47 6.13 -18.10
N GLY A 91 -11.23 7.21 -18.31
CA GLY A 91 -10.73 8.48 -18.87
C GLY A 91 -10.19 9.47 -17.83
N SER A 92 -10.28 9.18 -16.53
CA SER A 92 -9.73 10.04 -15.46
C SER A 92 -8.23 9.84 -15.35
N GLU A 93 -7.48 10.94 -15.28
CA GLU A 93 -6.02 10.87 -15.10
C GLU A 93 -5.59 10.46 -13.68
N LEU A 94 -6.48 10.60 -12.69
CA LEU A 94 -6.21 10.26 -11.29
C LEU A 94 -6.48 8.78 -10.95
N ARG A 95 -7.00 7.99 -11.90
CA ARG A 95 -7.43 6.59 -11.69
C ARG A 95 -6.33 5.70 -11.08
N GLY A 96 -6.74 4.69 -10.31
CA GLY A 96 -5.87 3.76 -9.59
C GLY A 96 -5.53 4.21 -8.17
N HIS A 97 -5.72 5.49 -7.83
CA HIS A 97 -5.39 5.98 -6.50
C HIS A 97 -6.26 5.32 -5.42
N PHE A 98 -7.53 5.02 -5.74
CA PHE A 98 -8.46 4.41 -4.81
C PHE A 98 -8.06 2.99 -4.45
N LEU A 99 -7.52 2.20 -5.39
CA LEU A 99 -7.02 0.85 -5.09
C LEU A 99 -5.92 0.91 -4.02
N GLY A 100 -4.99 1.86 -4.11
CA GLY A 100 -3.94 2.03 -3.10
C GLY A 100 -4.47 2.38 -1.70
N HIS A 101 -5.48 3.24 -1.64
CA HIS A 101 -6.20 3.54 -0.38
C HIS A 101 -6.96 2.33 0.15
N TRP A 102 -7.64 1.58 -0.73
CA TRP A 102 -8.38 0.38 -0.37
C TRP A 102 -7.43 -0.70 0.18
N LEU A 103 -6.26 -0.92 -0.43
CA LEU A 103 -5.24 -1.84 0.09
C LEU A 103 -4.82 -1.46 1.52
N SER A 104 -4.53 -0.17 1.76
CA SER A 104 -4.17 0.33 3.09
C SER A 104 -5.28 0.11 4.11
N ALA A 105 -6.50 0.52 3.78
CA ALA A 105 -7.66 0.44 4.67
C ALA A 105 -8.01 -1.03 5.00
N THR A 106 -8.03 -1.90 3.98
CA THR A 106 -8.32 -3.32 4.13
C THR A 106 -7.24 -4.03 4.93
N ALA A 107 -5.95 -3.69 4.73
CA ALA A 107 -4.85 -4.21 5.52
C ALA A 107 -4.98 -3.83 7.00
N MET A 108 -5.25 -2.56 7.30
CA MET A 108 -5.46 -2.10 8.68
C MET A 108 -6.70 -2.73 9.31
N SER A 109 -7.81 -2.85 8.59
CA SER A 109 -9.02 -3.51 9.07
C SER A 109 -8.81 -5.01 9.33
N TYR A 110 -8.01 -5.68 8.50
CA TYR A 110 -7.61 -7.07 8.76
C TYR A 110 -6.74 -7.17 10.02
N ALA A 111 -5.76 -6.28 10.21
CA ALA A 111 -4.92 -6.28 11.41
C ALA A 111 -5.75 -6.14 12.71
N THR A 112 -6.82 -5.35 12.67
CA THR A 112 -7.72 -5.15 13.82
C THR A 112 -8.67 -6.34 14.06
N THR A 113 -9.15 -6.99 13.00
CA THR A 113 -10.28 -7.95 13.10
C THR A 113 -9.92 -9.41 12.87
N GLY A 114 -8.83 -9.67 12.15
CA GLY A 114 -8.50 -11.01 11.63
C GLY A 114 -9.51 -11.56 10.62
N ASP A 115 -10.39 -10.73 10.04
CA ASP A 115 -11.45 -11.17 9.11
C ASP A 115 -10.85 -11.76 7.83
N GLN A 116 -10.99 -13.08 7.68
CA GLN A 116 -10.39 -13.82 6.56
C GLN A 116 -10.97 -13.42 5.19
N SER A 117 -12.17 -12.86 5.12
CA SER A 117 -12.71 -12.35 3.85
C SER A 117 -11.90 -11.17 3.32
N LEU A 118 -11.37 -10.31 4.20
CA LEU A 118 -10.46 -9.23 3.82
C LEU A 118 -9.12 -9.77 3.34
N ALA A 119 -8.59 -10.80 4.02
CA ALA A 119 -7.33 -11.43 3.62
C ALA A 119 -7.42 -12.05 2.22
N SER A 120 -8.51 -12.77 1.95
CA SER A 120 -8.79 -13.35 0.63
C SER A 120 -8.95 -12.28 -0.45
N ALA A 121 -9.65 -11.18 -0.15
CA ALA A 121 -9.80 -10.06 -1.08
C ALA A 121 -8.46 -9.38 -1.39
N LEU A 122 -7.61 -9.14 -0.38
CA LEU A 122 -6.26 -8.62 -0.57
C LEU A 122 -5.43 -9.56 -1.45
N ALA A 123 -5.43 -10.86 -1.14
CA ALA A 123 -4.68 -11.86 -1.91
C ALA A 123 -5.11 -11.88 -3.39
N ALA A 124 -6.41 -11.85 -3.66
CA ALA A 124 -6.96 -11.84 -5.01
C ALA A 124 -6.55 -10.59 -5.79
N VAL A 125 -6.65 -9.41 -5.17
CA VAL A 125 -6.24 -8.13 -5.79
C VAL A 125 -4.75 -8.13 -6.08
N LEU A 126 -3.92 -8.56 -5.13
CA LEU A 126 -2.47 -8.58 -5.31
C LEU A 126 -2.03 -9.56 -6.39
N HIS A 127 -2.63 -10.74 -6.43
CA HIS A 127 -2.38 -11.70 -7.51
C HIS A 127 -2.73 -11.10 -8.88
N ALA A 128 -3.87 -10.42 -9.00
CA ALA A 128 -4.23 -9.76 -10.26
C ALA A 128 -3.29 -8.60 -10.63
N LEU A 129 -2.75 -7.87 -9.66
CA LEU A 129 -1.72 -6.85 -9.91
C LEU A 129 -0.41 -7.48 -10.40
N GLU A 130 -0.02 -8.65 -9.89
CA GLU A 130 1.12 -9.42 -10.40
C GLU A 130 0.90 -9.87 -11.84
N GLU A 131 -0.32 -10.36 -12.17
CA GLU A 131 -0.69 -10.68 -13.56
C GLU A 131 -0.53 -9.46 -14.48
N CYS A 132 -1.01 -8.29 -14.02
CA CYS A 132 -0.88 -7.02 -14.77
C CYS A 132 0.59 -6.64 -14.99
N ALA A 133 1.41 -6.72 -13.94
CA ALA A 133 2.84 -6.40 -14.04
C ALA A 133 3.56 -7.37 -15.01
N ALA A 134 3.24 -8.67 -14.95
CA ALA A 134 3.79 -9.68 -15.83
C ALA A 134 3.38 -9.46 -17.30
N ALA A 135 2.14 -9.05 -17.55
CA ALA A 135 1.64 -8.73 -18.89
C ALA A 135 2.33 -7.48 -19.48
N HIS A 136 2.62 -6.47 -18.66
CA HIS A 136 3.25 -5.23 -19.09
C HIS A 136 4.73 -5.41 -19.50
N LYS A 137 5.41 -6.47 -19.02
CA LYS A 137 6.79 -6.89 -19.38
C LYS A 137 7.90 -5.82 -19.24
N SER A 138 7.60 -4.65 -18.69
CA SER A 138 8.57 -3.56 -18.49
C SER A 138 8.93 -3.35 -17.02
N GLY A 139 8.32 -4.11 -16.10
CA GLY A 139 8.40 -3.86 -14.65
C GLY A 139 7.50 -2.73 -14.16
N TYR A 140 6.88 -1.96 -15.06
CA TYR A 140 5.98 -0.88 -14.69
C TYR A 140 4.61 -1.40 -14.25
N LEU A 141 4.12 -0.90 -13.11
CA LEU A 141 2.80 -1.24 -12.58
C LEU A 141 2.05 0.04 -12.17
N SER A 142 1.02 0.38 -12.93
CA SER A 142 0.14 1.52 -12.66
C SER A 142 -1.20 1.34 -13.39
N ALA A 143 -2.23 2.06 -12.96
CA ALA A 143 -3.50 2.17 -13.66
C ALA A 143 -3.47 3.12 -14.87
N PHE A 144 -2.33 3.77 -15.13
CA PHE A 144 -2.14 4.75 -16.20
C PHE A 144 -0.82 4.53 -16.96
N PRO A 145 -0.71 4.95 -18.24
CA PRO A 145 0.48 4.71 -19.06
C PRO A 145 1.68 5.57 -18.62
N THR A 146 2.90 5.13 -18.91
CA THR A 146 4.14 5.88 -18.58
C THR A 146 4.18 7.29 -19.14
N SER A 147 3.46 7.56 -20.25
CA SER A 147 3.35 8.90 -20.84
C SER A 147 2.79 9.97 -19.91
N PHE A 148 2.15 9.59 -18.81
CA PHE A 148 1.74 10.55 -17.78
C PHE A 148 2.93 11.04 -16.94
N LEU A 149 3.92 10.18 -16.71
CA LEU A 149 5.17 10.57 -16.06
C LEU A 149 5.97 11.47 -16.99
N ASP A 150 6.09 11.09 -18.27
CA ASP A 150 6.77 11.89 -19.29
C ASP A 150 6.16 13.30 -19.37
N ARG A 151 4.82 13.40 -19.47
CA ARG A 151 4.12 14.69 -19.45
C ARG A 151 4.45 15.51 -18.20
N LEU A 152 4.47 14.90 -17.02
CA LEU A 152 4.77 15.63 -15.79
C LEU A 152 6.22 16.15 -15.78
N GLU A 153 7.18 15.33 -16.22
CA GLU A 153 8.59 15.69 -16.31
C GLU A 153 8.85 16.80 -17.33
N GLU A 154 8.05 16.83 -18.39
CA GLU A 154 8.02 17.89 -19.39
C GLU A 154 7.22 19.13 -18.96
N ILE A 155 6.66 19.15 -17.74
CA ILE A 155 5.82 20.25 -17.22
C ILE A 155 4.54 20.44 -18.09
N THR A 156 4.12 19.39 -18.78
CA THR A 156 2.85 19.34 -19.49
C THR A 156 1.73 18.99 -18.50
N PRO A 157 0.55 19.64 -18.56
CA PRO A 157 -0.54 19.37 -17.63
C PRO A 157 -0.88 17.89 -17.62
N VAL A 158 -0.91 17.27 -16.43
CA VAL A 158 -1.34 15.89 -16.17
C VAL A 158 -1.70 15.77 -14.70
N TRP A 159 -2.74 14.99 -14.36
CA TRP A 159 -3.23 14.95 -12.99
C TRP A 159 -2.46 13.99 -12.08
N ALA A 160 -1.49 14.54 -11.34
CA ALA A 160 -0.87 13.95 -10.15
C ALA A 160 -0.44 12.46 -10.26
N PRO A 161 0.29 12.03 -11.30
CA PRO A 161 0.67 10.63 -11.47
C PRO A 161 1.53 10.07 -10.31
N TYR A 162 2.45 10.88 -9.75
CA TYR A 162 3.22 10.48 -8.57
C TYR A 162 2.37 10.30 -7.30
N TYR A 163 1.28 11.05 -7.15
CA TYR A 163 0.34 10.85 -6.05
C TYR A 163 -0.30 9.46 -6.16
N THR A 164 -0.77 9.07 -7.34
CA THR A 164 -1.39 7.77 -7.59
C THR A 164 -0.40 6.63 -7.32
N LEU A 165 0.84 6.73 -7.81
CA LEU A 165 1.89 5.77 -7.51
C LEU A 165 2.18 5.67 -6.01
N HIS A 166 2.28 6.81 -5.31
CA HIS A 166 2.50 6.81 -3.87
C HIS A 166 1.36 6.11 -3.11
N LYS A 167 0.10 6.24 -3.54
CA LYS A 167 -1.03 5.53 -2.89
C LYS A 167 -0.95 4.02 -3.11
N LEU A 168 -0.55 3.57 -4.30
CA LEU A 168 -0.24 2.16 -4.54
C LEU A 168 0.86 1.68 -3.59
N LEU A 169 2.00 2.38 -3.56
CA LEU A 169 3.16 2.01 -2.74
C LEU A 169 2.80 1.95 -1.25
N ALA A 170 2.05 2.93 -0.74
CA ALA A 170 1.58 2.93 0.64
C ALA A 170 0.67 1.74 0.95
N GLY A 171 -0.24 1.39 0.03
CA GLY A 171 -1.09 0.20 0.13
C GLY A 171 -0.30 -1.10 0.19
N LEU A 172 0.62 -1.29 -0.76
CA LEU A 172 1.50 -2.47 -0.79
C LEU A 172 2.35 -2.58 0.48
N LEU A 173 2.88 -1.46 0.95
CA LEU A 173 3.68 -1.41 2.18
C LEU A 173 2.84 -1.79 3.41
N HIS A 174 1.60 -1.31 3.53
CA HIS A 174 0.71 -1.71 4.62
C HIS A 174 0.42 -3.20 4.59
N VAL A 175 0.16 -3.80 3.43
CA VAL A 175 -0.05 -5.25 3.33
C VAL A 175 1.22 -6.03 3.70
N ALA A 176 2.37 -5.62 3.18
CA ALA A 176 3.65 -6.30 3.46
C ALA A 176 4.00 -6.26 4.96
N ARG A 177 3.71 -5.15 5.64
CA ARG A 177 3.95 -5.00 7.09
C ARG A 177 3.05 -5.86 7.98
N LEU A 178 2.00 -6.47 7.43
CA LEU A 178 1.23 -7.45 8.19
C LEU A 178 2.04 -8.74 8.41
N ASP A 179 3.07 -9.02 7.60
CA ASP A 179 3.78 -10.31 7.62
C ASP A 179 4.70 -10.46 8.84
N PRO A 180 4.52 -11.51 9.65
CA PRO A 180 5.37 -11.79 10.79
C PRO A 180 6.83 -12.13 10.43
N LYS A 181 7.20 -12.32 9.15
CA LYS A 181 8.56 -12.72 8.72
C LYS A 181 9.51 -11.58 8.33
N LEU A 182 9.10 -10.30 8.30
CA LEU A 182 10.06 -9.20 8.11
C LEU A 182 11.06 -9.14 9.28
N PRO A 183 12.34 -8.84 9.03
CA PRO A 183 13.32 -8.71 10.11
C PRO A 183 12.92 -7.61 11.11
N ALA A 184 13.21 -7.86 12.38
CA ALA A 184 12.69 -7.13 13.53
C ALA A 184 13.05 -5.63 13.56
N ASP A 185 14.04 -5.21 12.79
CA ASP A 185 14.49 -3.83 12.58
C ASP A 185 13.57 -3.04 11.63
N GLN A 186 12.78 -3.72 10.80
CA GLN A 186 11.72 -3.12 9.97
C GLN A 186 10.30 -3.34 10.53
N GLN A 187 10.17 -4.18 11.55
CA GLN A 187 8.91 -4.46 12.26
C GLN A 187 8.66 -3.57 13.48
N ASP A 188 9.54 -2.59 13.74
CA ASP A 188 9.53 -1.67 14.90
C ASP A 188 8.54 -2.04 16.03
N ARG A 189 9.03 -2.88 16.94
CA ARG A 189 8.52 -3.05 18.32
C ARG A 189 7.11 -3.65 18.47
N HIS A 190 6.88 -4.83 17.87
CA HIS A 190 5.70 -5.64 18.17
C HIS A 190 6.07 -7.04 18.67
N ARG A 191 6.47 -7.14 19.94
CA ARG A 191 6.31 -8.35 20.78
C ARG A 191 6.78 -8.07 22.21
N MET A 192 5.84 -7.77 23.09
CA MET A 192 5.88 -8.28 24.46
C MET A 192 4.45 -8.54 24.93
N ALA A 193 4.18 -9.83 25.15
CA ALA A 193 3.02 -10.41 25.84
C ALA A 193 1.64 -10.35 25.16
N ALA A 194 1.37 -11.32 24.29
CA ALA A 194 0.10 -12.06 24.33
C ALA A 194 0.32 -13.48 23.75
N SER A 195 0.20 -14.48 24.62
CA SER A 195 0.16 -15.88 24.23
C SER A 195 -1.21 -16.19 23.61
N THR A 196 -1.29 -16.21 22.29
CA THR A 196 -2.27 -17.04 21.56
C THR A 196 -1.75 -17.24 20.14
N SER A 197 -1.76 -18.50 19.70
CA SER A 197 -1.32 -18.96 18.40
C SER A 197 -2.19 -18.38 17.27
N ALA A 198 -1.82 -17.23 16.72
CA ALA A 198 -2.28 -16.83 15.39
C ALA A 198 -1.43 -17.57 14.36
N SER A 199 -1.87 -18.76 13.94
CA SER A 199 -1.28 -19.42 12.77
C SER A 199 -1.55 -18.54 11.56
N SER A 200 -0.50 -18.00 10.93
CA SER A 200 -0.62 -17.29 9.66
C SER A 200 -1.28 -18.20 8.63
N THR A 201 -2.46 -17.85 8.15
CA THR A 201 -3.18 -18.63 7.13
C THR A 201 -2.47 -18.54 5.77
N PRO A 202 -2.55 -19.58 4.92
CA PRO A 202 -1.83 -19.62 3.64
C PRO A 202 -2.22 -18.47 2.68
N ALA A 203 -3.47 -18.02 2.70
CA ALA A 203 -3.93 -16.87 1.92
C ALA A 203 -3.22 -15.57 2.31
N PHE A 204 -2.89 -15.42 3.60
CA PHE A 204 -2.20 -14.26 4.13
C PHE A 204 -0.70 -14.26 3.76
N THR A 205 -0.04 -15.41 3.87
CA THR A 205 1.36 -15.55 3.42
C THR A 205 1.50 -15.29 1.92
N ALA A 206 0.52 -15.71 1.11
CA ALA A 206 0.47 -15.41 -0.31
C ALA A 206 0.27 -13.91 -0.58
N ALA A 207 -0.64 -13.23 0.13
CA ALA A 207 -0.85 -11.79 -0.01
C ALA A 207 0.40 -10.97 0.35
N SER A 208 1.07 -11.29 1.45
CA SER A 208 2.32 -10.61 1.82
C SER A 208 3.41 -10.81 0.76
N ALA A 209 3.64 -12.05 0.33
CA ALA A 209 4.66 -12.35 -0.66
C ALA A 209 4.37 -11.62 -1.99
N ALA A 210 3.10 -11.59 -2.40
CA ALA A 210 2.66 -10.86 -3.59
C ALA A 210 2.81 -9.33 -3.42
N ALA A 211 2.54 -8.78 -2.24
CA ALA A 211 2.77 -7.37 -1.96
C ALA A 211 4.27 -7.00 -2.00
N ALA A 212 5.14 -7.85 -1.45
CA ALA A 212 6.58 -7.65 -1.50
C ALA A 212 7.14 -7.78 -2.93
N SER A 213 6.61 -8.71 -3.72
CA SER A 213 6.88 -8.88 -5.14
C SER A 213 6.44 -7.64 -5.94
N ALA A 214 5.18 -7.22 -5.76
CA ALA A 214 4.63 -6.02 -6.38
C ALA A 214 5.37 -4.75 -5.97
N LEU A 215 5.88 -4.66 -4.73
CA LEU A 215 6.68 -3.53 -4.27
C LEU A 215 8.04 -3.49 -4.97
N ARG A 216 8.71 -4.64 -5.18
CA ARG A 216 9.96 -4.71 -5.97
C ARG A 216 9.72 -4.27 -7.41
N LEU A 217 8.64 -4.75 -8.02
CA LEU A 217 8.23 -4.37 -9.37
C LEU A 217 7.94 -2.86 -9.45
N ALA A 218 7.13 -2.33 -8.53
CA ALA A 218 6.75 -0.91 -8.51
C ALA A 218 7.93 0.04 -8.25
N VAL A 219 8.97 -0.42 -7.55
CA VAL A 219 10.18 0.38 -7.22
C VAL A 219 11.33 0.15 -8.23
N GLY A 220 11.21 -0.84 -9.13
CA GLY A 220 12.25 -1.14 -10.12
C GLY A 220 13.55 -1.70 -9.53
N LEU A 221 13.45 -2.44 -8.42
CA LEU A 221 14.57 -3.15 -7.77
C LEU A 221 14.59 -4.63 -8.15
#